data_AF-A0A6A5W8L4-F1
#
_entry.id   AF-A0A6A5W8L4-F1
#
_cell.length_a   1.000
_cell.length_b   1.000
_cell.length_c   1.000
_cell.angle_alpha   90.00
_cell.angle_beta   90.00
_cell.angle_gamma   90.00
#
_symmetry.space_group_name_H-M   'P 1'
#
loop_
_entity.id
_entity.type
_entity.pdbx_description
1 polymer ?
#
loop_
_entity_poly.entity_id
_entity_poly.type
_entity_poly.pdbx_seq_one_letter_code
_entity_poly.pdbx_strand_id
1 'polypeptide(L)'
;MSRILKISATAAFSTTAIYSALAWRHISSLDSRNISASNSIPESFRTSRSVKTITNPKNHRSVEDTRSIIVQVPQGLTDEAILAQFVKGFFGGYSFTPESIVLNIIRKDLVKYHALQNPGKTSRIYYPGALNDRTLPPVYTILFGAFQVAECNIHPNIQSIEGRDSQVEVTSSYIDIVYGQDGARLVGVHRFEVSRDPKRDDGAVEIRFSSANCNAKENVIIGAFMGSFHRAYAMLLFREGVLRVLQQPVSE
;
A
#
# COMPACT_ATOMS: atom_id res chain seq x y z
N MET A 1 -5.52 35.83 -27.90
CA MET A 1 -4.99 35.06 -26.75
C MET A 1 -5.97 34.90 -25.58
N SER A 2 -6.77 35.90 -25.19
CA SER A 2 -7.67 35.85 -24.01
C SER A 2 -8.78 34.77 -24.02
N ARG A 3 -9.41 34.46 -25.17
CA ARG A 3 -10.48 33.44 -25.23
C ARG A 3 -10.00 32.00 -25.13
N ILE A 4 -8.86 31.66 -25.74
CA ILE A 4 -8.29 30.31 -25.72
C ILE A 4 -7.84 29.96 -24.29
N LEU A 5 -7.21 30.90 -23.59
CA LEU A 5 -6.74 30.71 -22.21
C LEU A 5 -7.91 30.52 -21.22
N LYS A 6 -9.04 31.20 -21.44
CA LYS A 6 -10.25 31.05 -20.61
C LYS A 6 -10.93 29.71 -20.82
N ILE A 7 -11.05 29.26 -22.08
CA ILE A 7 -11.66 27.97 -22.42
C ILE A 7 -10.81 26.81 -21.88
N SER A 8 -9.48 26.88 -22.02
CA SER A 8 -8.59 25.84 -21.49
C SER A 8 -8.57 25.80 -19.96
N ALA A 9 -8.63 26.96 -19.29
CA ALA A 9 -8.77 27.00 -17.83
C ALA A 9 -10.10 26.38 -17.37
N THR A 10 -11.24 26.78 -17.95
CA THR A 10 -12.56 26.22 -17.58
C THR A 10 -12.63 24.72 -17.83
N ALA A 11 -12.14 24.24 -18.98
CA ALA A 11 -12.11 22.81 -19.28
C ALA A 11 -11.26 22.03 -18.27
N ALA A 12 -10.06 22.52 -17.93
CA ALA A 12 -9.20 21.88 -16.93
C ALA A 12 -9.87 21.80 -15.55
N PHE A 13 -10.49 22.89 -15.08
CA PHE A 13 -11.21 22.89 -13.80
C PHE A 13 -12.41 21.93 -13.80
N SER A 14 -13.19 21.89 -14.88
CA SER A 14 -14.31 20.96 -15.01
C SER A 14 -13.84 19.51 -15.02
N THR A 15 -12.78 19.17 -15.75
CA THR A 15 -12.22 17.81 -15.78
C THR A 15 -11.69 17.39 -14.41
N THR A 16 -10.97 18.27 -13.70
CA THR A 16 -10.49 17.99 -12.33
C THR A 16 -11.66 17.80 -11.36
N ALA A 17 -12.67 18.66 -11.40
CA ALA A 17 -13.84 18.55 -10.53
C ALA A 17 -14.63 17.26 -10.78
N ILE A 18 -14.87 16.90 -12.05
CA ILE A 18 -15.54 15.64 -12.42
C ILE A 18 -14.72 14.45 -11.93
N TYR A 19 -13.40 14.47 -12.16
CA TYR A 19 -12.50 13.40 -11.72
C TYR A 19 -12.54 13.22 -10.20
N SER A 20 -12.41 14.32 -9.44
CA SER A 20 -12.48 14.30 -7.98
C SER A 20 -13.85 13.81 -7.48
N ALA A 21 -14.95 14.20 -8.14
CA ALA A 21 -16.29 13.72 -7.80
C ALA A 21 -16.45 12.21 -8.06
N LEU A 22 -15.92 11.71 -9.18
CA LEU A 22 -15.93 10.27 -9.49
C LEU A 22 -15.08 9.47 -8.50
N ALA A 23 -13.87 9.94 -8.19
CA ALA A 23 -13.00 9.35 -7.18
C ALA A 23 -13.68 9.32 -5.81
N TRP A 24 -14.27 10.44 -5.40
CA TRP A 24 -14.99 10.53 -4.13
C TRP A 24 -16.18 9.58 -4.08
N ARG A 25 -17.00 9.54 -5.15
CA ARG A 25 -18.15 8.62 -5.22
C ARG A 25 -17.71 7.17 -5.12
N HIS A 26 -16.65 6.80 -5.83
CA HIS A 26 -16.09 5.44 -5.80
C HIS A 26 -15.63 5.07 -4.39
N ILE A 27 -14.79 5.91 -3.77
CA ILE A 27 -14.20 5.65 -2.47
C ILE A 27 -15.25 5.72 -1.33
N SER A 28 -16.29 6.54 -1.50
CA SER A 28 -17.36 6.76 -0.51
C SER A 28 -18.19 5.51 -0.19
N SER A 29 -18.15 4.48 -1.04
CA SER A 29 -18.87 3.23 -0.77
C SER A 29 -18.30 2.44 0.41
N LEU A 30 -17.04 2.67 0.77
CA LEU A 30 -16.45 2.11 2.00
C LEU A 30 -16.53 3.15 3.12
N ASP A 31 -17.35 2.92 4.15
CA ASP A 31 -17.48 3.84 5.28
C ASP A 31 -16.17 3.91 6.08
N SER A 32 -15.56 5.10 6.12
CA SER A 32 -14.32 5.33 6.86
C SER A 32 -14.46 5.15 8.36
N ARG A 33 -15.68 5.19 8.91
CA ARG A 33 -15.93 4.93 10.34
C ARG A 33 -15.67 3.49 10.74
N ASN A 34 -15.68 2.56 9.78
CA ASN A 34 -15.34 1.16 10.00
C ASN A 34 -13.82 0.90 9.93
N ILE A 35 -13.03 1.95 9.66
CA ILE A 35 -11.58 1.86 9.51
C ILE A 35 -10.94 2.35 10.81
N SER A 36 -10.22 1.45 11.47
CA SER A 36 -9.37 1.80 12.61
C SER A 36 -8.12 2.51 12.09
N ALA A 37 -7.76 3.65 12.69
CA ALA A 37 -6.54 4.39 12.35
C ALA A 37 -5.72 4.70 13.60
N SER A 38 -4.39 4.59 13.49
CA SER A 38 -3.44 4.89 14.56
C SER A 38 -2.26 5.68 14.02
N ASN A 39 -1.57 6.42 14.91
CA ASN A 39 -0.31 7.13 14.63
C ASN A 39 0.92 6.28 15.03
N SER A 40 0.77 4.96 15.05
CA SER A 40 1.82 4.00 15.36
C SER A 40 1.74 2.82 14.40
N ILE A 41 2.85 2.10 14.26
CA ILE A 41 2.93 0.81 13.57
C ILE A 41 3.08 -0.35 14.57
N PRO A 42 2.67 -1.58 14.18
CA PRO A 42 2.93 -2.79 14.97
C PRO A 42 4.42 -3.01 15.22
N GLU A 43 4.78 -3.58 16.37
CA GLU A 43 6.18 -3.81 16.75
C GLU A 43 6.88 -4.80 15.81
N SER A 44 6.16 -5.82 15.34
CA SER A 44 6.65 -6.76 14.32
C SER A 44 7.06 -6.05 13.01
N PHE A 45 6.39 -4.96 12.65
CA PHE A 45 6.76 -4.15 11.50
C PHE A 45 7.91 -3.19 11.83
N ARG A 46 7.87 -2.52 12.99
CA ARG A 46 8.92 -1.60 13.44
C ARG A 46 10.31 -2.26 13.51
N THR A 47 10.35 -3.53 13.89
CA THR A 47 11.58 -4.32 14.03
C THR A 47 11.95 -5.09 12.77
N SER A 48 11.12 -5.05 11.72
CA SER A 48 11.37 -5.75 10.46
C SER A 48 12.66 -5.29 9.77
N ARG A 49 13.20 -6.16 8.92
CA ARG A 49 14.35 -5.84 8.06
C ARG A 49 14.10 -4.61 7.19
N SER A 50 12.89 -4.47 6.64
CA SER A 50 12.50 -3.32 5.81
C SER A 50 12.63 -1.98 6.54
N VAL A 51 12.29 -1.93 7.84
CA VAL A 51 12.45 -0.72 8.66
C VAL A 51 13.89 -0.60 9.17
N LYS A 52 14.39 -1.61 9.90
CA LYS A 52 15.64 -1.51 10.66
C LYS A 52 16.91 -1.61 9.83
N THR A 53 16.85 -2.20 8.64
CA THR A 53 18.05 -2.44 7.84
C THR A 53 18.02 -1.67 6.53
N ILE A 54 16.85 -1.51 5.92
CA ILE A 54 16.74 -0.90 4.58
C ILE A 54 16.46 0.60 4.68
N THR A 55 15.36 0.99 5.33
CA THR A 55 14.87 2.38 5.26
C THR A 55 15.36 3.27 6.42
N ASN A 56 15.47 2.73 7.64
CA ASN A 56 15.89 3.47 8.82
C ASN A 56 17.00 2.76 9.64
N PRO A 57 18.16 2.46 9.03
CA PRO A 57 19.26 1.77 9.71
C PRO A 57 19.88 2.54 10.88
N LYS A 58 19.69 3.86 10.92
CA LYS A 58 20.21 4.72 11.99
C LYS A 58 19.21 4.93 13.13
N ASN A 59 18.04 4.30 13.06
CA ASN A 59 16.97 4.46 14.05
C ASN A 59 16.61 5.94 14.32
N HIS A 60 16.57 6.75 13.25
CA HIS A 60 16.11 8.12 13.33
C HIS A 60 14.61 8.16 13.65
N ARG A 61 14.14 9.29 14.18
CA ARG A 61 12.72 9.52 14.44
C ARG A 61 11.91 9.36 13.15
N SER A 62 10.88 8.51 13.22
CA SER A 62 9.95 8.21 12.13
C SER A 62 8.61 8.89 12.35
N VAL A 63 7.93 9.21 11.24
CA VAL A 63 6.48 9.41 11.21
C VAL A 63 5.85 8.08 10.84
N GLU A 64 4.85 7.71 11.62
CA GLU A 64 4.19 6.42 11.53
C GLU A 64 2.68 6.59 11.53
N ASP A 65 2.02 5.68 10.82
CA ASP A 65 0.58 5.54 10.84
C ASP A 65 0.15 4.17 10.33
N THR A 66 -0.99 3.73 10.84
CA THR A 66 -1.62 2.46 10.48
C THR A 66 -3.11 2.68 10.21
N ARG A 67 -3.66 1.93 9.26
CA ARG A 67 -5.09 1.76 9.03
C ARG A 67 -5.41 0.28 8.95
N SER A 68 -6.51 -0.14 9.56
CA SER A 68 -7.02 -1.49 9.37
C SER A 68 -8.54 -1.54 9.30
N ILE A 69 -9.04 -2.57 8.64
CA ILE A 69 -10.46 -2.88 8.54
C ILE A 69 -10.65 -4.39 8.59
N ILE A 70 -11.70 -4.83 9.27
CA ILE A 70 -12.14 -6.22 9.24
C ILE A 70 -13.23 -6.32 8.18
N VAL A 71 -13.04 -7.19 7.19
CA VAL A 71 -13.97 -7.37 6.08
C VAL A 71 -14.25 -8.84 5.81
N GLN A 72 -15.44 -9.09 5.30
CA GLN A 72 -15.79 -10.37 4.70
C GLN A 72 -15.21 -10.44 3.29
N VAL A 73 -14.41 -11.46 3.02
CA VAL A 73 -13.86 -11.72 1.69
C VAL A 73 -14.57 -12.91 1.05
N PRO A 74 -14.67 -12.94 -0.28
CA PRO A 74 -15.18 -14.12 -0.98
C PRO A 74 -14.47 -15.41 -0.55
N GLN A 75 -15.23 -16.49 -0.41
CA GLN A 75 -14.67 -17.78 0.03
C GLN A 75 -13.60 -18.29 -0.94
N GLY A 76 -12.56 -18.93 -0.41
CA GLY A 76 -11.47 -19.51 -1.21
C GLY A 76 -10.36 -18.53 -1.61
N LEU A 77 -10.48 -17.23 -1.32
CA LEU A 77 -9.41 -16.26 -1.54
C LEU A 77 -8.21 -16.53 -0.63
N THR A 78 -7.05 -16.76 -1.23
CA THR A 78 -5.77 -16.87 -0.53
C THR A 78 -5.30 -15.50 -0.03
N ASP A 79 -4.46 -15.47 1.01
CA ASP A 79 -3.87 -14.23 1.49
C ASP A 79 -3.06 -13.50 0.42
N GLU A 80 -2.33 -14.24 -0.41
CA GLU A 80 -1.59 -13.65 -1.54
C GLU A 80 -2.53 -12.96 -2.53
N ALA A 81 -3.66 -13.58 -2.86
CA ALA A 81 -4.64 -12.98 -3.77
C ALA A 81 -5.28 -11.73 -3.17
N ILE A 82 -5.58 -11.73 -1.86
CA ILE A 82 -6.07 -10.54 -1.15
C ILE A 82 -5.03 -9.42 -1.22
N LEU A 83 -3.76 -9.71 -0.90
CA LEU A 83 -2.68 -8.73 -0.95
C LEU A 83 -2.42 -8.23 -2.37
N ALA A 84 -2.45 -9.10 -3.38
CA ALA A 84 -2.27 -8.74 -4.79
C ALA A 84 -3.36 -7.79 -5.28
N GLN A 85 -4.62 -8.09 -4.95
CA GLN A 85 -5.76 -7.20 -5.24
C GLN A 85 -5.65 -5.88 -4.48
N PHE A 86 -5.26 -5.92 -3.21
CA PHE A 86 -5.05 -4.72 -2.41
C PHE A 86 -3.96 -3.82 -3.03
N VAL A 87 -2.79 -4.38 -3.38
CA VAL A 87 -1.69 -3.65 -4.07
C VAL A 87 -2.20 -3.03 -5.37
N LYS A 88 -2.94 -3.81 -6.17
CA LYS A 88 -3.49 -3.34 -7.44
C LYS A 88 -4.53 -2.23 -7.27
N GLY A 89 -5.39 -2.30 -6.25
CA GLY A 89 -6.33 -1.23 -5.91
C GLY A 89 -5.61 0.02 -5.39
N PHE A 90 -4.65 -0.15 -4.49
CA PHE A 90 -3.87 0.93 -3.91
C PHE A 90 -3.13 1.76 -4.97
N PHE A 91 -2.44 1.09 -5.90
CA PHE A 91 -1.70 1.75 -6.98
C PHE A 91 -2.49 1.94 -8.29
N GLY A 92 -3.69 1.37 -8.40
CA GLY A 92 -4.53 1.44 -9.60
C GLY A 92 -5.81 2.25 -9.43
N GLY A 93 -6.12 2.68 -8.21
CA GLY A 93 -7.30 3.45 -7.89
C GLY A 93 -7.22 4.90 -8.36
N TYR A 94 -8.34 5.61 -8.24
CA TYR A 94 -8.44 7.00 -8.67
C TYR A 94 -7.50 7.91 -7.88
N SER A 95 -7.23 7.59 -6.62
CA SER A 95 -6.37 8.43 -5.77
C SER A 95 -4.92 8.47 -6.25
N PHE A 96 -4.35 7.34 -6.67
CA PHE A 96 -2.95 7.26 -7.12
C PHE A 96 -2.76 7.59 -8.60
N THR A 97 -3.82 7.52 -9.41
CA THR A 97 -3.70 7.70 -10.88
C THR A 97 -2.96 8.98 -11.29
N PRO A 98 -3.22 10.18 -10.72
CA PRO A 98 -2.49 11.38 -11.10
C PRO A 98 -0.97 11.25 -10.85
N GLU A 99 -0.59 10.69 -9.70
CA GLU A 99 0.80 10.44 -9.33
C GLU A 99 1.44 9.41 -10.28
N SER A 100 0.74 8.32 -10.59
CA SER A 100 1.21 7.29 -11.51
C SER A 100 1.52 7.84 -12.90
N ILE A 101 0.71 8.79 -13.40
CA ILE A 101 0.92 9.43 -14.71
C ILE A 101 2.21 10.25 -14.67
N VAL A 102 2.41 11.06 -13.63
CA VAL A 102 3.62 11.88 -13.47
C VAL A 102 4.86 11.00 -13.36
N LEU A 103 4.82 9.96 -12.53
CA LEU A 103 5.92 9.00 -12.37
C LEU A 103 6.26 8.29 -13.69
N ASN A 104 5.23 7.90 -14.45
CA ASN A 104 5.39 7.26 -15.75
C ASN A 104 5.93 8.17 -16.85
N ILE A 105 5.74 9.48 -16.74
CA ILE A 105 6.37 10.46 -17.64
C ILE A 105 7.85 10.60 -17.31
N ILE A 106 8.21 10.63 -16.02
CA ILE A 106 9.60 10.80 -15.57
C ILE A 106 10.47 9.60 -15.98
N ARG A 107 9.92 8.37 -15.96
CA ARG A 107 10.60 7.09 -16.33
C ARG A 107 11.99 6.89 -15.70
N LYS A 108 12.22 7.46 -14.51
CA LYS A 108 13.44 7.24 -13.73
C LYS A 108 13.14 6.33 -12.57
N ASP A 109 14.10 5.47 -12.25
CA ASP A 109 14.10 4.73 -10.99
C ASP A 109 14.43 5.75 -9.87
N LEU A 110 13.39 6.25 -9.21
CA LEU A 110 13.45 7.13 -8.04
C LEU A 110 13.66 6.34 -6.74
N VAL A 111 13.54 5.02 -6.80
CA VAL A 111 13.86 4.10 -5.72
C VAL A 111 15.22 3.44 -5.94
N LYS A 112 16.11 3.55 -4.96
CA LYS A 112 17.45 2.95 -5.05
C LYS A 112 18.05 2.66 -3.67
N TYR A 113 18.04 1.40 -3.28
CA TYR A 113 18.68 0.91 -2.06
C TYR A 113 19.75 -0.13 -2.40
N HIS A 114 20.98 0.03 -1.91
CA HIS A 114 22.07 -0.94 -2.10
C HIS A 114 21.69 -2.32 -1.56
N ALA A 115 20.95 -2.37 -0.45
CA ALA A 115 20.46 -3.61 0.16
C ALA A 115 19.45 -4.38 -0.73
N LEU A 116 18.88 -3.73 -1.76
CA LEU A 116 17.89 -4.29 -2.69
C LEU A 116 18.39 -4.36 -4.13
N GLN A 117 19.67 -4.04 -4.38
CA GLN A 117 20.24 -4.16 -5.72
C GLN A 117 20.46 -5.64 -6.06
N ASN A 118 19.63 -6.16 -6.96
CA ASN A 118 19.79 -7.50 -7.50
C ASN A 118 19.48 -7.51 -9.01
N PRO A 119 20.44 -7.09 -9.87
CA PRO A 119 20.20 -6.87 -11.29
C PRO A 119 19.62 -8.09 -12.03
N GLY A 120 19.94 -9.32 -11.59
CA GLY A 120 19.43 -10.55 -12.17
C GLY A 120 17.99 -10.91 -11.77
N LYS A 121 17.40 -10.21 -10.80
CA LYS A 121 16.03 -10.44 -10.30
C LYS A 121 15.11 -9.22 -10.39
N THR A 122 15.67 -8.03 -10.64
CA THR A 122 14.87 -6.80 -10.73
C THR A 122 14.02 -6.77 -12.01
N SER A 123 12.70 -6.77 -11.82
CA SER A 123 11.70 -6.51 -12.87
C SER A 123 11.05 -5.13 -12.65
N ARG A 124 10.30 -4.63 -13.65
CA ARG A 124 9.64 -3.31 -13.59
C ARG A 124 8.19 -3.39 -14.04
N ILE A 125 7.31 -2.73 -13.29
CA ILE A 125 5.88 -2.57 -13.60
C ILE A 125 5.58 -1.09 -13.62
N TYR A 126 5.23 -0.54 -14.77
CA TYR A 126 4.96 0.90 -14.92
C TYR A 126 3.48 1.25 -14.92
N TYR A 127 2.57 0.30 -15.12
CA TYR A 127 1.14 0.62 -15.16
C TYR A 127 0.35 -0.38 -14.32
N PRO A 128 -0.76 0.05 -13.67
CA PRO A 128 -1.46 -0.80 -12.71
C PRO A 128 -2.06 -2.06 -13.34
N GLY A 129 -2.41 -2.00 -14.63
CA GLY A 129 -2.94 -3.14 -15.38
C GLY A 129 -1.96 -4.32 -15.53
N ALA A 130 -0.65 -4.11 -15.32
CA ALA A 130 0.34 -5.18 -15.32
C ALA A 130 0.48 -5.90 -13.96
N LEU A 131 -0.21 -5.43 -12.91
CA LEU A 131 -0.31 -6.15 -11.64
C LEU A 131 -1.29 -7.31 -11.76
N ASN A 132 -0.88 -8.47 -11.25
CA ASN A 132 -1.71 -9.67 -11.20
C ASN A 132 -2.77 -9.57 -10.08
N ASP A 133 -3.93 -10.21 -10.25
CA ASP A 133 -5.02 -10.21 -9.25
C ASP A 133 -4.88 -11.35 -8.21
N ARG A 134 -3.93 -12.27 -8.39
CA ARG A 134 -3.76 -13.48 -7.57
C ARG A 134 -2.38 -13.64 -6.98
N THR A 135 -1.35 -13.11 -7.65
CA THR A 135 0.04 -13.25 -7.22
C THR A 135 0.66 -11.89 -6.95
N LEU A 136 1.46 -11.80 -5.90
CA LEU A 136 2.18 -10.58 -5.58
C LEU A 136 3.31 -10.32 -6.58
N PRO A 137 3.69 -9.05 -6.81
CA PRO A 137 4.92 -8.74 -7.52
C PRO A 137 6.12 -9.36 -6.76
N PRO A 138 7.04 -10.05 -7.44
CA PRO A 138 8.19 -10.66 -6.79
C PRO A 138 9.05 -9.64 -6.03
N VAL A 139 9.79 -10.09 -5.00
CA VAL A 139 10.81 -9.29 -4.33
C VAL A 139 11.79 -8.69 -5.36
N TYR A 140 12.22 -7.46 -5.13
CA TYR A 140 13.02 -6.60 -6.01
C TYR A 140 12.28 -5.95 -7.18
N THR A 141 11.00 -6.27 -7.42
CA THR A 141 10.20 -5.61 -8.45
C THR A 141 10.08 -4.11 -8.16
N ILE A 142 10.34 -3.28 -9.15
CA ILE A 142 10.14 -1.82 -9.09
C ILE A 142 8.76 -1.48 -9.68
N LEU A 143 7.92 -0.85 -8.87
CA LEU A 143 6.60 -0.37 -9.23
C LEU A 143 6.65 1.13 -9.52
N PHE A 144 6.19 1.52 -10.71
CA PHE A 144 6.03 2.91 -11.16
C PHE A 144 7.33 3.74 -11.06
N GLY A 145 8.49 3.08 -11.10
CA GLY A 145 9.80 3.69 -10.92
C GLY A 145 10.09 4.24 -9.52
N ALA A 146 9.13 4.28 -8.59
CA ALA A 146 9.27 4.99 -7.32
C ALA A 146 9.15 4.09 -6.08
N PHE A 147 8.69 2.86 -6.26
CA PHE A 147 8.45 1.91 -5.18
C PHE A 147 9.12 0.59 -5.50
N GLN A 148 9.70 -0.10 -4.52
CA GLN A 148 10.35 -1.39 -4.72
C GLN A 148 9.88 -2.40 -3.68
N VAL A 149 9.55 -3.61 -4.12
CA VAL A 149 9.21 -4.71 -3.22
C VAL A 149 10.47 -5.16 -2.48
N ALA A 150 10.46 -5.01 -1.15
CA ALA A 150 11.60 -5.36 -0.30
C ALA A 150 11.46 -6.76 0.29
N GLU A 151 10.25 -7.15 0.67
CA GLU A 151 9.99 -8.41 1.37
C GLU A 151 8.54 -8.86 1.12
N CYS A 152 8.33 -10.17 1.03
CA CYS A 152 7.01 -10.81 1.02
C CYS A 152 7.06 -11.98 2.00
N ASN A 153 6.06 -12.09 2.87
CA ASN A 153 5.84 -13.25 3.71
C ASN A 153 4.41 -13.74 3.48
N ILE A 154 4.26 -14.92 2.90
CA ILE A 154 2.95 -15.50 2.60
C ILE A 154 2.82 -16.78 3.40
N HIS A 155 1.87 -16.80 4.33
CA HIS A 155 1.54 -18.03 5.04
C HIS A 155 0.68 -18.92 4.13
N PRO A 156 1.00 -20.23 4.03
CA PRO A 156 0.15 -21.16 3.30
C PRO A 156 -1.24 -21.19 3.95
N ASN A 157 -2.27 -21.23 3.10
CA ASN A 157 -3.68 -21.19 3.46
C ASN A 157 -3.97 -22.06 4.70
N ILE A 158 -4.35 -21.44 5.81
CA ILE A 158 -4.97 -22.17 6.94
C ILE A 158 -6.43 -22.41 6.54
N GLN A 159 -6.65 -23.34 5.61
CA GLN A 159 -7.97 -23.93 5.42
C GLN A 159 -8.13 -24.96 6.52
N SER A 160 -8.93 -24.61 7.54
CA SER A 160 -9.46 -25.53 8.57
C SER A 160 -8.45 -26.52 9.15
N ILE A 161 -7.72 -26.11 10.19
CA ILE A 161 -7.14 -27.10 11.11
C ILE A 161 -8.30 -27.70 11.91
N GLU A 162 -8.95 -28.73 11.37
CA GLU A 162 -9.72 -29.66 12.19
C GLU A 162 -8.74 -30.43 13.07
N GLY A 163 -8.54 -29.97 14.30
CA GLY A 163 -7.64 -30.62 15.24
C GLY A 163 -7.27 -29.67 16.37
N ARG A 164 -7.86 -29.89 17.54
CA ARG A 164 -7.57 -29.23 18.80
C ARG A 164 -6.06 -29.09 19.03
N ASP A 165 -5.56 -27.85 19.07
CA ASP A 165 -4.76 -27.39 20.19
C ASP A 165 -4.83 -25.86 20.34
N SER A 166 -5.00 -25.39 21.57
CA SER A 166 -5.45 -24.03 21.92
C SER A 166 -4.37 -22.94 21.83
N GLN A 167 -3.45 -23.03 20.88
CA GLN A 167 -2.36 -22.04 20.68
C GLN A 167 -2.05 -21.75 19.21
N VAL A 168 -3.06 -21.73 18.32
CA VAL A 168 -2.84 -21.20 16.96
C VAL A 168 -2.70 -19.68 17.05
N GLU A 169 -1.46 -19.19 16.97
CA GLU A 169 -1.16 -17.76 16.84
C GLU A 169 -1.81 -17.17 15.59
N VAL A 170 -2.24 -15.91 15.67
CA VAL A 170 -2.71 -15.15 14.51
C VAL A 170 -1.58 -15.09 13.48
N THR A 171 -1.72 -15.83 12.39
CA THR A 171 -0.76 -15.78 11.27
C THR A 171 -1.10 -14.59 10.37
N SER A 172 -0.08 -13.79 10.02
CA SER A 172 -0.23 -12.67 9.10
C SER A 172 0.66 -12.80 7.87
N SER A 173 0.04 -12.69 6.71
CA SER A 173 0.73 -12.58 5.42
C SER A 173 0.95 -11.10 5.09
N TYR A 174 2.10 -10.72 4.54
CA TYR A 174 2.39 -9.33 4.20
C TYR A 174 3.31 -9.13 3.00
N ILE A 175 3.29 -7.91 2.47
CA ILE A 175 4.25 -7.37 1.51
C ILE A 175 4.77 -6.01 1.99
N ASP A 176 6.09 -5.86 1.96
CA ASP A 176 6.78 -4.59 2.24
C ASP A 176 7.24 -3.94 0.94
N ILE A 177 6.86 -2.67 0.78
CA ILE A 177 7.16 -1.86 -0.39
C ILE A 177 7.87 -0.60 0.08
N VAL A 178 9.14 -0.46 -0.29
CA VAL A 178 9.97 0.70 0.07
C VAL A 178 9.93 1.78 -1.00
N TYR A 179 10.20 3.02 -0.61
CA TYR A 179 10.36 4.15 -1.52
C TYR A 179 11.48 5.08 -1.05
N GLY A 180 11.97 5.93 -1.95
CA GLY A 180 13.16 6.74 -1.72
C GLY A 180 14.46 5.99 -2.02
N GLN A 181 15.59 6.55 -1.62
CA GLN A 181 16.90 5.99 -1.94
C GLN A 181 17.91 6.21 -0.82
N ASP A 182 19.01 5.47 -0.85
CA ASP A 182 20.09 5.64 0.11
C ASP A 182 20.58 7.09 0.15
N GLY A 183 20.67 7.62 1.37
CA GLY A 183 21.09 8.99 1.60
C GLY A 183 20.08 10.05 1.15
N ALA A 184 18.84 9.70 0.78
CA ALA A 184 17.78 10.70 0.59
C ALA A 184 17.32 11.31 1.92
N ARG A 185 16.69 12.49 1.85
CA ARG A 185 16.04 13.12 3.02
C ARG A 185 14.69 12.50 3.37
N LEU A 186 14.07 11.79 2.44
CA LEU A 186 12.79 11.13 2.65
C LEU A 186 12.91 9.70 2.14
N VAL A 187 12.74 8.77 3.06
CA VAL A 187 12.73 7.33 2.83
C VAL A 187 11.60 6.74 3.64
N GLY A 188 11.05 5.63 3.17
CA GLY A 188 10.02 4.96 3.92
C GLY A 188 9.64 3.61 3.35
N VAL A 189 8.77 2.94 4.09
CA VAL A 189 8.24 1.63 3.79
C VAL A 189 6.75 1.60 4.09
N HIS A 190 6.02 0.96 3.19
CA HIS A 190 4.63 0.57 3.37
C HIS A 190 4.57 -0.94 3.57
N ARG A 191 3.86 -1.39 4.61
CA ARG A 191 3.48 -2.79 4.78
C ARG A 191 1.99 -2.93 4.51
N PHE A 192 1.64 -3.81 3.59
CA PHE A 192 0.28 -4.30 3.45
C PHE A 192 0.22 -5.70 4.05
N GLU A 193 -0.72 -5.91 4.94
CA GLU A 193 -0.82 -7.12 5.75
C GLU A 193 -2.26 -7.63 5.77
N VAL A 194 -2.39 -8.95 5.74
CA VAL A 194 -3.64 -9.68 5.92
C VAL A 194 -3.43 -10.62 7.10
N SER A 195 -4.35 -10.59 8.05
CA SER A 195 -4.38 -11.53 9.17
C SER A 195 -5.73 -12.21 9.28
N ARG A 196 -5.69 -13.51 9.55
CA ARG A 196 -6.86 -14.34 9.87
C ARG A 196 -6.81 -14.69 11.34
N ASP A 197 -7.88 -14.36 12.05
CA ASP A 197 -8.03 -14.80 13.43
C ASP A 197 -8.68 -16.19 13.43
N PRO A 198 -7.97 -17.26 13.82
CA PRO A 198 -8.51 -18.61 13.84
C PRO A 198 -9.67 -18.78 14.85
N LYS A 199 -9.86 -17.82 15.77
CA LYS A 199 -10.99 -17.80 16.71
C LYS A 199 -12.26 -17.20 16.09
N ARG A 200 -12.17 -16.67 14.88
CA ARG A 200 -13.32 -16.14 14.14
C ARG A 200 -13.83 -17.19 13.17
N ASP A 201 -15.01 -17.71 13.47
CA ASP A 201 -15.70 -18.67 12.60
C ASP A 201 -16.43 -17.97 11.42
N ASP A 202 -16.42 -16.64 11.39
CA ASP A 202 -17.14 -15.86 10.37
C ASP A 202 -16.36 -15.68 9.07
N GLY A 203 -15.13 -16.20 8.97
CA GLY A 203 -14.30 -16.10 7.76
C GLY A 203 -13.80 -14.69 7.45
N ALA A 204 -14.00 -13.72 8.35
CA ALA A 204 -13.52 -12.36 8.15
C ALA A 204 -11.99 -12.28 8.21
N VAL A 205 -11.43 -11.39 7.41
CA VAL A 205 -10.01 -11.07 7.41
C VAL A 205 -9.80 -9.64 7.89
N GLU A 206 -8.71 -9.39 8.61
CA GLU A 206 -8.25 -8.03 8.83
C GLU A 206 -7.26 -7.66 7.73
N ILE A 207 -7.55 -6.57 7.02
CA ILE A 207 -6.63 -5.94 6.05
C ILE A 207 -6.02 -4.73 6.73
N ARG A 208 -4.69 -4.64 6.75
CA ARG A 208 -3.94 -3.58 7.40
C ARG A 208 -2.94 -2.94 6.44
N PHE A 209 -2.87 -1.61 6.48
CA PHE A 209 -1.82 -0.81 5.86
C PHE A 209 -1.08 -0.04 6.95
N SER A 210 0.22 -0.28 7.05
CA SER A 210 1.12 0.43 7.95
C SER A 210 2.18 1.20 7.15
N SER A 211 2.53 2.39 7.59
CA SER A 211 3.54 3.25 6.98
C SER A 211 4.55 3.71 8.01
N ALA A 212 5.83 3.66 7.63
CA ALA A 212 6.92 4.22 8.41
C ALA A 212 7.82 5.02 7.46
N ASN A 213 8.07 6.29 7.79
CA ASN A 213 8.97 7.13 7.02
C ASN A 213 9.83 8.01 7.92
N CYS A 214 11.04 8.30 7.49
CA CYS A 214 11.98 9.10 8.27
C CYS A 214 12.88 9.94 7.36
N ASN A 215 13.60 10.86 7.99
CA ASN A 215 14.72 11.53 7.34
C ASN A 215 15.98 10.69 7.49
N ALA A 216 16.50 10.12 6.39
CA ALA A 216 17.69 9.24 6.46
C ALA A 216 18.99 10.01 6.73
N LYS A 217 19.03 11.33 6.46
CA LYS A 217 20.21 12.18 6.66
C LYS A 217 20.30 12.72 8.08
N GLU A 218 19.19 13.20 8.62
CA GLU A 218 19.14 13.96 9.87
C GLU A 218 18.10 13.34 10.81
N ASN A 219 18.35 13.34 12.12
CA ASN A 219 17.41 12.81 13.11
C ASN A 219 16.27 13.80 13.43
N VAL A 220 15.51 14.16 12.40
CA VAL A 220 14.39 15.11 12.47
C VAL A 220 13.11 14.46 11.96
N ILE A 221 11.99 14.82 12.59
CA ILE A 221 10.67 14.41 12.15
C ILE A 221 10.34 15.21 10.89
N ILE A 222 9.80 14.54 9.88
CA ILE A 222 9.26 15.18 8.68
C ILE A 222 8.07 16.06 9.09
N GLY A 223 8.01 17.31 8.62
CA GLY A 223 7.12 18.34 9.15
C GLY A 223 5.65 17.92 9.28
N ALA A 224 4.98 18.42 10.33
CA ALA A 224 3.62 18.01 10.72
C ALA A 224 2.58 18.10 9.58
N PHE A 225 2.68 19.12 8.73
CA PHE A 225 1.81 19.26 7.55
C PHE A 225 1.93 18.06 6.60
N MET A 226 3.15 17.63 6.30
CA MET A 226 3.41 16.48 5.43
C MET A 226 2.88 15.19 6.07
N GLY A 227 3.03 15.03 7.39
CA GLY A 227 2.45 13.91 8.13
C GLY A 227 0.92 13.87 8.04
N SER A 228 0.24 15.01 8.24
CA SER A 228 -1.22 15.10 8.12
C SER A 228 -1.70 14.86 6.68
N PHE A 229 -1.01 15.43 5.69
CA PHE A 229 -1.30 15.18 4.27
C PHE A 229 -1.15 13.69 3.93
N HIS A 230 -0.02 13.08 4.32
CA HIS A 230 0.22 11.66 4.11
C HIS A 230 -0.91 10.84 4.72
N ARG A 231 -1.35 11.16 5.94
CA ARG A 231 -2.41 10.40 6.60
C ARG A 231 -3.75 10.48 5.88
N ALA A 232 -4.13 11.66 5.39
CA ALA A 232 -5.35 11.84 4.62
C ALA A 232 -5.28 11.10 3.28
N TYR A 233 -4.16 11.22 2.57
CA TYR A 233 -3.94 10.56 1.29
C TYR A 233 -3.89 9.03 1.43
N ALA A 234 -3.19 8.53 2.44
CA ALA A 234 -3.13 7.12 2.81
C ALA A 234 -4.50 6.53 3.14
N MET A 235 -5.43 7.31 3.70
CA MET A 235 -6.82 6.86 3.92
C MET A 235 -7.56 6.65 2.60
N LEU A 236 -7.36 7.52 1.62
CA LEU A 236 -7.97 7.37 0.29
C LEU A 236 -7.40 6.13 -0.43
N LEU A 237 -6.07 5.98 -0.43
CA LEU A 237 -5.40 4.83 -1.05
C LEU A 237 -5.77 3.50 -0.39
N PHE A 238 -5.88 3.48 0.94
CA PHE A 238 -6.30 2.31 1.69
C PHE A 238 -7.71 1.85 1.28
N ARG A 239 -8.66 2.80 1.17
CA ARG A 239 -10.04 2.49 0.76
C ARG A 239 -10.09 1.95 -0.66
N GLU A 240 -9.31 2.48 -1.59
CA GLU A 240 -9.18 1.95 -2.96
C GLU A 240 -8.65 0.51 -2.97
N GLY A 241 -7.61 0.23 -2.16
CA GLY A 241 -7.08 -1.12 -1.98
C GLY A 241 -8.14 -2.11 -1.46
N VAL A 242 -8.86 -1.74 -0.40
CA VAL A 242 -9.94 -2.58 0.16
C VAL A 242 -11.08 -2.77 -0.83
N LEU A 243 -11.53 -1.71 -1.51
CA LEU A 243 -12.61 -1.80 -2.48
C LEU A 243 -12.27 -2.76 -3.62
N ARG A 244 -11.02 -2.80 -4.08
CA ARG A 244 -10.58 -3.76 -5.09
C ARG A 244 -10.73 -5.21 -4.62
N VAL A 245 -10.40 -5.50 -3.37
CA VAL A 245 -10.58 -6.84 -2.76
C VAL A 245 -12.06 -7.23 -2.70
N LEU A 246 -12.94 -6.27 -2.38
CA LEU A 246 -14.38 -6.51 -2.24
C LEU A 246 -15.14 -6.62 -3.57
N GLN A 247 -14.59 -6.12 -4.68
CA GLN A 247 -15.30 -6.00 -5.97
C GLN A 247 -15.21 -7.25 -6.87
N GLN A 248 -14.44 -8.28 -6.52
CA GLN A 248 -14.34 -9.48 -7.36
C GLN A 248 -15.51 -10.44 -7.11
N PRO A 249 -16.30 -10.82 -8.14
CA PRO A 249 -17.25 -11.91 -8.02
C PRO A 249 -16.50 -13.22 -7.79
N VAL A 250 -17.07 -14.10 -6.96
CA VAL A 250 -16.66 -15.51 -6.90
C VAL A 250 -16.81 -16.05 -8.32
N SER A 251 -15.71 -16.31 -9.01
CA SER A 251 -15.76 -17.07 -10.25
C SER A 251 -16.22 -18.48 -9.87
N GLU A 252 -17.49 -18.79 -10.19
CA GLU A 252 -18.07 -20.15 -10.21
C GLU A 252 -17.28 -21.09 -11.12
#